data_AF-M1MVD4-F1
#
_entry.id   AF-M1MVD4-F1
#
_cell.length_a   1.000
_cell.length_b   1.000
_cell.length_c   1.000
_cell.angle_alpha   90.00
_cell.angle_beta   90.00
_cell.angle_gamma   90.00
#
_symmetry.space_group_name_H-M   'P 1'
#
loop_
_entity.id
_entity.type
_entity.pdbx_description
1 polymer ?
#
loop_
_entity_poly.entity_id
_entity_poly.type
_entity_poly.pdbx_seq_one_letter_code
_entity_poly.pdbx_strand_id
1 'polypeptide(L)'
;MKDIIMTIINDWDPIGLFPMAPTDEYISEIEKIQEVLKSNNYMTIGQLAFEINNIFLKTFGDEVYTKSLNECKKIAAEIINKVDEK
;
A
#
# COMPACT_ATOMS: atom_id res chain seq x y z
N MET A 1 -0.54 8.78 -10.20
CA MET A 1 -0.02 8.35 -8.89
C MET A 1 -1.08 7.59 -8.10
N LYS A 2 -2.23 8.20 -7.76
CA LYS A 2 -3.32 7.50 -7.02
C LYS A 2 -3.75 6.20 -7.70
N ASP A 3 -4.01 6.22 -9.01
CA ASP A 3 -4.44 5.02 -9.76
C ASP A 3 -3.38 3.90 -9.80
N ILE A 4 -2.09 4.27 -9.78
CA ILE A 4 -0.99 3.30 -9.71
C ILE A 4 -1.04 2.57 -8.37
N ILE A 5 -1.11 3.34 -7.28
CA ILE A 5 -1.17 2.78 -5.93
C ILE A 5 -2.43 1.92 -5.78
N MET A 6 -3.58 2.39 -6.28
CA MET A 6 -4.84 1.65 -6.22
C MET A 6 -4.77 0.31 -6.95
N THR A 7 -4.20 0.27 -8.16
CA THR A 7 -4.02 -0.98 -8.91
C THR A 7 -3.17 -1.97 -8.12
N ILE A 8 -1.99 -1.54 -7.67
CA ILE A 8 -1.04 -2.41 -6.95
C ILE A 8 -1.64 -2.92 -5.63
N ILE A 9 -2.33 -2.06 -4.87
CA ILE A 9 -2.93 -2.45 -3.58
C ILE A 9 -4.12 -3.40 -3.77
N ASN A 10 -4.97 -3.15 -4.78
CA ASN A 10 -6.09 -4.04 -5.07
C ASN A 10 -5.62 -5.41 -5.58
N ASP A 11 -4.57 -5.44 -6.41
CA ASP A 11 -3.96 -6.68 -6.89
C ASP A 11 -3.26 -7.45 -5.76
N TRP A 12 -2.64 -6.73 -4.82
CA TRP A 12 -2.04 -7.34 -3.64
C TRP A 12 -3.09 -7.94 -2.68
N ASP A 13 -4.25 -7.29 -2.59
CA ASP A 13 -5.38 -7.68 -1.75
C ASP A 13 -4.98 -8.12 -0.34
N PRO A 14 -4.50 -7.18 0.51
CA PRO A 14 -3.83 -7.50 1.76
C PRO A 14 -4.65 -8.33 2.75
N ILE A 15 -5.98 -8.31 2.66
CA ILE A 15 -6.87 -9.09 3.53
C ILE A 15 -7.88 -9.96 2.75
N GLY A 16 -7.74 -10.10 1.43
CA GLY A 16 -8.49 -11.10 0.65
C GLY A 16 -9.96 -10.75 0.40
N LEU A 17 -10.28 -9.48 0.09
CA LEU A 17 -11.65 -9.02 -0.11
C LEU A 17 -12.16 -9.16 -1.56
N PHE A 18 -11.26 -9.28 -2.53
CA PHE A 18 -11.64 -9.39 -3.93
C PHE A 18 -11.94 -10.85 -4.34
N PRO A 19 -12.93 -11.07 -5.24
CA PRO A 19 -13.68 -10.08 -6.03
C PRO A 19 -15.02 -9.64 -5.41
N MET A 20 -15.30 -9.97 -4.15
CA MET A 20 -16.61 -9.71 -3.54
C MET A 20 -16.79 -8.27 -3.08
N ALA A 21 -15.70 -7.57 -2.78
CA ALA A 21 -15.72 -6.17 -2.39
C ALA A 21 -15.65 -5.20 -3.60
N PRO A 22 -16.15 -3.96 -3.44
CA PRO A 22 -15.95 -2.87 -4.39
C PRO A 22 -14.47 -2.55 -4.64
N THR A 23 -14.15 -1.99 -5.81
CA THR A 23 -12.77 -1.64 -6.18
C THR A 23 -12.17 -0.53 -5.29
N ASP A 24 -12.97 0.24 -4.59
CA ASP A 24 -12.56 1.33 -3.70
C ASP A 24 -12.46 0.90 -2.22
N GLU A 25 -12.49 -0.40 -1.93
CA GLU A 25 -12.41 -0.94 -0.57
C GLU A 25 -11.19 -0.42 0.22
N TYR A 26 -10.02 -0.30 -0.41
CA TYR A 26 -8.79 0.19 0.22
C TYR A 26 -8.54 1.70 0.02
N ILE A 27 -9.55 2.48 -0.36
CA ILE A 27 -9.36 3.89 -0.76
C ILE A 27 -8.72 4.73 0.35
N SER A 28 -9.07 4.48 1.60
CA SER A 28 -8.55 5.18 2.77
C SER A 28 -7.05 4.93 2.97
N GLU A 29 -6.62 3.68 2.79
CA GLU A 29 -5.22 3.26 2.91
C GLU A 29 -4.40 3.80 1.74
N ILE A 30 -4.96 3.75 0.53
CA ILE A 30 -4.35 4.29 -0.70
C ILE A 30 -4.09 5.78 -0.57
N GLU A 31 -5.04 6.54 -0.02
CA GLU A 31 -4.89 7.99 0.18
C GLU A 31 -3.76 8.30 1.18
N LYS A 32 -3.66 7.56 2.28
CA LYS A 32 -2.55 7.70 3.25
C LYS A 32 -1.20 7.41 2.62
N ILE A 33 -1.09 6.33 1.82
CA ILE A 33 0.15 6.00 1.09
C ILE A 33 0.53 7.12 0.13
N GLN A 34 -0.45 7.69 -0.58
CA GLN A 34 -0.22 8.80 -1.49
C GLN A 34 0.28 10.06 -0.76
N GLU A 35 -0.27 10.38 0.42
CA GLU A 35 0.18 11.49 1.25
C GLU A 35 1.62 11.31 1.75
N VAL A 36 1.95 10.09 2.19
CA VAL A 36 3.30 9.71 2.62
C VAL A 36 4.33 9.93 1.50
N LEU A 37 4.00 9.56 0.26
CA LEU A 37 4.85 9.77 -0.91
C LEU A 37 4.97 11.26 -1.29
N LYS A 38 3.86 12.01 -1.26
CA LYS A 38 3.86 13.45 -1.59
C LYS A 38 4.63 14.29 -0.57
N SER A 39 4.68 13.87 0.68
CA SER A 39 5.37 14.58 1.76
C SER A 39 6.87 14.27 1.83
N ASN A 40 7.36 13.26 1.10
CA ASN A 40 8.74 12.80 1.18
C ASN A 40 9.36 12.56 -0.21
N ASN A 41 10.06 13.56 -0.73
CA ASN A 41 10.71 13.50 -2.05
C ASN A 41 11.82 12.42 -2.19
N TYR A 42 12.31 11.86 -1.08
CA TYR A 42 13.40 10.86 -1.07
C TYR A 42 13.00 9.60 -0.28
N MET A 43 11.78 9.14 -0.50
CA MET A 43 11.27 7.96 0.19
C MET A 43 11.97 6.69 -0.28
N THR A 44 12.60 5.97 0.65
CA THR A 44 13.18 4.65 0.36
C THR A 44 12.11 3.55 0.39
N ILE A 45 12.38 2.44 -0.31
CA ILE A 45 11.55 1.22 -0.27
C ILE A 45 11.30 0.77 1.17
N GLY A 46 12.32 0.82 2.03
CA GLY A 46 12.19 0.41 3.43
C GLY A 46 11.27 1.29 4.26
N GLN A 47 11.35 2.61 4.06
CA GLN A 47 10.46 3.57 4.73
C GLN A 47 9.02 3.39 4.26
N LEU A 48 8.79 3.32 2.95
CA LEU A 48 7.45 3.11 2.40
C LEU A 48 6.86 1.77 2.86
N ALA A 49 7.65 0.70 2.89
CA ALA A 49 7.19 -0.60 3.37
C ALA A 49 6.72 -0.55 4.83
N PHE A 50 7.44 0.20 5.68
CA PHE A 50 7.06 0.39 7.08
C PHE A 50 5.76 1.19 7.20
N GLU A 51 5.61 2.27 6.43
CA GLU A 51 4.37 3.07 6.42
C GLU A 51 3.18 2.25 5.90
N ILE A 52 3.34 1.50 4.81
CA ILE A 52 2.30 0.58 4.31
C ILE A 52 1.90 -0.42 5.41
N ASN A 53 2.87 -1.08 6.03
CA ASN A 53 2.59 -2.06 7.09
C ASN A 53 1.82 -1.42 8.25
N ASN A 54 2.24 -0.24 8.71
CA ASN A 54 1.57 0.49 9.78
C ASN A 54 0.16 0.95 9.42
N ILE A 55 -0.06 1.41 8.19
CA ILE A 55 -1.37 1.86 7.71
C ILE A 55 -2.36 0.70 7.77
N PHE A 56 -2.01 -0.45 7.19
CA PHE A 56 -2.88 -1.62 7.17
C PHE A 56 -3.06 -2.24 8.57
N LEU A 57 -1.98 -2.33 9.36
CA LEU A 57 -2.07 -2.84 10.73
C LEU A 57 -2.97 -1.97 11.63
N LYS A 58 -2.91 -0.64 11.48
CA LYS A 58 -3.79 0.28 12.22
C LYS A 58 -5.26 0.21 11.78
N THR A 59 -5.52 -0.02 10.49
CA THR A 59 -6.88 -0.12 9.96
C THR A 59 -7.53 -1.45 10.34
N PHE A 60 -6.81 -2.57 10.19
CA PHE A 60 -7.41 -3.90 10.27
C PHE A 60 -7.02 -4.70 11.53
N GLY A 61 -6.02 -4.25 12.29
CA GLY A 61 -5.48 -5.01 13.42
C GLY A 61 -4.64 -6.21 13.00
N ASP A 62 -3.90 -6.78 13.95
CA ASP A 62 -3.04 -7.95 13.75
C ASP A 62 -3.81 -9.28 13.63
N GLU A 63 -5.07 -9.30 14.06
CA GLU A 63 -5.96 -10.46 13.88
C GLU A 63 -6.39 -10.67 12.43
N VAL A 64 -6.56 -9.59 11.66
CA VAL A 64 -7.03 -9.63 10.26
C VAL A 64 -5.87 -9.42 9.29
N TYR A 65 -5.01 -8.43 9.54
CA TYR A 65 -3.87 -8.13 8.69
C TYR A 65 -2.61 -8.84 9.19
N THR A 66 -2.18 -9.86 8.45
CA THR A 66 -1.08 -10.76 8.83
C THR A 66 0.14 -10.66 7.91
N LYS A 67 0.19 -9.65 7.04
CA LYS A 67 1.26 -9.51 6.05
C LYS A 67 2.57 -9.10 6.70
N SER A 68 3.66 -9.66 6.18
CA SER A 68 5.00 -9.39 6.71
C SER A 68 5.57 -8.09 6.15
N LEU A 69 6.50 -7.46 6.90
CA LEU A 69 7.25 -6.31 6.38
C LEU A 69 8.01 -6.65 5.08
N ASN A 70 8.39 -7.90 4.87
CA ASN A 70 9.05 -8.33 3.64
C ASN A 70 8.09 -8.34 2.43
N GLU A 71 6.82 -8.69 2.63
CA GLU A 71 5.80 -8.50 1.60
C GLU A 71 5.57 -7.01 1.34
N CYS A 72 5.45 -6.19 2.38
CA CYS A 72 5.31 -4.74 2.21
C CYS A 72 6.49 -4.12 1.44
N LYS A 73 7.71 -4.66 1.59
CA LYS A 73 8.87 -4.24 0.78
C LYS A 73 8.70 -4.51 -0.71
N LYS A 74 8.10 -5.63 -1.08
CA LYS A 74 7.82 -5.95 -2.49
C LYS A 74 6.82 -4.95 -3.07
N ILE A 75 5.73 -4.70 -2.34
CA ILE A 75 4.69 -3.74 -2.74
C ILE A 75 5.24 -2.31 -2.80
N ALA A 76 6.03 -1.90 -1.81
CA ALA A 76 6.70 -0.61 -1.80
C ALA A 76 7.63 -0.43 -3.00
N ALA A 77 8.43 -1.45 -3.34
CA ALA A 77 9.31 -1.41 -4.50
C ALA A 77 8.51 -1.28 -5.81
N GLU A 78 7.41 -2.01 -5.93
CA GLU A 78 6.52 -1.93 -7.10
C GLU A 78 5.91 -0.53 -7.25
N ILE A 79 5.43 0.07 -6.16
CA ILE A 79 4.88 1.43 -6.15
C ILE A 79 5.94 2.45 -6.58
N ILE A 80 7.13 2.41 -5.97
CA ILE A 80 8.21 3.37 -6.30
C ILE A 80 8.62 3.23 -7.77
N ASN A 81 8.88 2.01 -8.24
CA ASN A 81 9.26 1.77 -9.64
C ASN A 81 8.20 2.30 -10.62
N LYS A 82 6.92 2.06 -10.35
CA LYS A 82 5.82 2.51 -11.22
C LYS A 82 5.55 4.01 -11.15
N VAL A 83 5.88 4.65 -10.04
CA VAL A 83 5.79 6.10 -9.88
C VAL A 83 6.94 6.79 -10.60
N ASP A 84 8.16 6.27 -10.48
CA ASP A 84 9.37 6.82 -11.13
C ASP A 84 9.39 6.61 -12.66
N GLU A 85 8.67 5.61 -13.17
CA GLU A 85 8.45 5.38 -14.62
C GLU A 85 7.61 6.49 -15.30
N LYS A 86 6.97 7.39 -14.54
CA LYS A 86 6.11 8.48 -15.05
C LYS A 86 6.66 9.87 -14.76
#